data_AF-A0A6P0S079-F1
#
_entry.id   AF-A0A6P0S079-F1
#
_cell.length_a   1.000
_cell.length_b   1.000
_cell.length_c   1.000
_cell.angle_alpha   90.00
_cell.angle_beta   90.00
_cell.angle_gamma   90.00
#
_symmetry.space_group_name_H-M   'P 1'
#
loop_
_entity.id
_entity.type
_entity.pdbx_description
1 polymer ?
#
loop_
_entity_poly.entity_id
_entity_poly.type
_entity_poly.pdbx_seq_one_letter_code
_entity_poly.pdbx_strand_id
1 'polypeptide(L)'
;MTQSYDPEKIFLEIGFRSPESEGSLRTIELFGVPGERLPNGQCIVNQRVQRFFDDLIVRRIFYQGRKLPDCNFEYLKIWLYNTETRDNQRGYDVPQIDAYDLEISSNNPLSRLEKIYVLDNGLTEPEYARWAKTAKQLFNPLFQKFVLPPEPPSIEANSILNPLLKLVENVHDSLDSYSNLKRNLFFNALIVQID
;
A
#
# COMPACT_ATOMS: atom_id res chain seq x y z
N MET A 1 -34.27 4.08 21.41
CA MET A 1 -33.52 4.06 20.14
C MET A 1 -32.25 4.86 20.33
N THR A 2 -31.18 4.22 20.77
CA THR A 2 -29.84 4.82 20.83
C THR A 2 -29.16 4.45 19.51
N GLN A 3 -29.14 5.36 18.55
CA GLN A 3 -28.25 5.25 17.41
C GLN A 3 -26.83 5.31 17.97
N SER A 4 -26.14 4.18 17.97
CA SER A 4 -24.69 4.15 18.13
C SER A 4 -24.12 4.99 16.99
N TYR A 5 -23.58 6.16 17.32
CA TYR A 5 -22.69 6.89 16.42
C TYR A 5 -21.50 5.97 16.16
N ASP A 6 -21.54 5.25 15.05
CA ASP A 6 -20.33 4.68 14.48
C ASP A 6 -19.52 5.90 14.03
N PRO A 7 -18.31 6.14 14.57
CA PRO A 7 -17.51 7.28 14.16
C PRO A 7 -17.36 7.25 12.64
N GLU A 8 -17.85 8.30 11.97
CA GLU A 8 -17.82 8.46 10.53
C GLU A 8 -16.39 8.17 10.05
N LYS A 9 -16.21 7.11 9.25
CA LYS A 9 -14.89 6.70 8.76
C LYS A 9 -14.35 7.81 7.86
N ILE A 10 -13.28 8.45 8.29
CA ILE A 10 -12.64 9.55 7.54
C ILE A 10 -11.51 8.97 6.71
N PHE A 11 -11.53 9.28 5.43
CA PHE A 11 -10.46 8.97 4.49
C PHE A 11 -9.90 10.27 3.91
N LEU A 12 -8.58 10.33 3.78
CA LEU A 12 -7.85 11.51 3.38
C LEU A 12 -6.93 11.22 2.18
N GLU A 13 -6.53 12.29 1.53
CA GLU A 13 -5.48 12.32 0.52
C GLU A 13 -4.16 12.75 1.19
N ILE A 14 -3.06 12.09 0.81
CA ILE A 14 -1.71 12.51 1.23
C ILE A 14 -0.77 12.50 0.02
N GLY A 15 -0.04 13.60 -0.15
CA GLY A 15 0.98 13.76 -1.19
C GLY A 15 2.39 13.49 -0.66
N PHE A 16 3.20 12.85 -1.49
CA PHE A 16 4.60 12.56 -1.24
C PHE A 16 5.46 13.07 -2.39
N ARG A 17 6.59 13.70 -2.05
CA ARG A 17 7.60 14.12 -3.01
C ARG A 17 8.77 13.15 -2.98
N SER A 18 9.31 12.85 -4.16
CA SER A 18 10.46 11.98 -4.29
C SER A 18 11.65 12.54 -3.50
N PRO A 19 12.26 11.75 -2.62
CA PRO A 19 13.54 12.11 -2.01
C PRO A 19 14.71 11.88 -2.99
N GLU A 20 14.47 11.21 -4.12
CA GLU A 20 15.49 10.85 -5.10
C GLU A 20 15.68 12.01 -6.10
N SER A 21 16.92 12.48 -6.24
CA SER A 21 17.29 13.45 -7.27
C SER A 21 17.23 12.85 -8.68
N GLU A 22 17.49 11.54 -8.77
CA GLU A 22 17.54 10.76 -10.00
C GLU A 22 16.20 10.03 -10.24
N GLY A 23 15.82 9.87 -11.51
CA GLY A 23 14.55 9.28 -11.93
C GLY A 23 13.47 10.30 -12.29
N SER A 24 12.53 9.90 -13.14
CA SER A 24 11.47 10.78 -13.66
C SER A 24 10.35 11.02 -12.64
N LEU A 25 10.05 10.03 -11.81
CA LEU A 25 8.94 10.06 -10.87
C LEU A 25 9.19 11.04 -9.72
N ARG A 26 8.39 12.12 -9.65
CA ARG A 26 8.56 13.22 -8.69
C ARG A 26 7.54 13.22 -7.58
N THR A 27 6.32 12.80 -7.86
CA THR A 27 5.23 12.92 -6.89
C THR A 27 4.32 11.70 -6.92
N ILE A 28 3.90 11.28 -5.73
CA ILE A 28 2.89 10.22 -5.54
C ILE A 28 1.84 10.75 -4.59
N GLU A 29 0.56 10.66 -4.97
CA GLU A 29 -0.58 10.93 -4.10
C GLU A 29 -1.27 9.62 -3.72
N LEU A 30 -1.56 9.44 -2.44
CA LEU A 30 -2.36 8.34 -1.94
C LEU A 30 -3.74 8.83 -1.52
N PHE A 31 -4.77 8.19 -2.06
CA PHE A 31 -6.18 8.43 -1.77
C PHE A 31 -6.75 7.29 -0.95
N GLY A 32 -7.72 7.61 -0.09
CA GLY A 32 -8.37 6.60 0.76
C GLY A 32 -7.56 6.28 2.02
N VAL A 33 -6.67 7.17 2.47
CA VAL A 33 -5.84 6.93 3.68
C VAL A 33 -6.67 7.17 4.94
N PRO A 34 -6.75 6.23 5.90
CA PRO A 34 -7.49 6.43 7.13
C PRO A 34 -6.99 7.64 7.91
N GLY A 35 -7.91 8.55 8.24
CA GLY A 35 -7.66 9.74 9.02
C GLY A 35 -8.42 9.75 10.34
N GLU A 36 -8.11 10.75 11.17
CA GLU A 36 -8.79 11.03 12.43
C GLU A 36 -9.20 12.50 12.49
N ARG A 37 -10.39 12.78 13.04
CA ARG A 37 -10.84 14.14 13.33
C ARG A 37 -10.40 14.53 14.73
N LEU A 38 -9.56 15.54 14.82
CA LEU A 38 -9.14 16.14 16.08
C LEU A 38 -10.30 16.91 16.76
N PRO A 39 -10.23 17.16 18.07
CA PRO A 39 -11.25 17.94 18.78
C PRO A 39 -11.48 19.35 18.23
N ASN A 40 -10.50 19.92 17.52
CA ASN A 40 -10.61 21.21 16.84
C ASN A 40 -11.30 21.14 15.47
N GLY A 41 -11.80 19.96 15.06
CA GLY A 41 -12.45 19.72 13.77
C GLY A 41 -11.51 19.40 12.61
N GLN A 42 -10.19 19.54 12.79
CA GLN A 42 -9.21 19.24 11.74
C GLN A 42 -9.10 17.73 11.51
N CYS A 43 -9.12 17.30 10.26
CA CYS A 43 -8.83 15.92 9.89
C CYS A 43 -7.33 15.75 9.61
N ILE A 44 -6.68 14.76 10.23
CA ILE A 44 -5.26 14.47 10.04
C ILE A 44 -5.03 12.99 9.75
N VAL A 45 -3.92 12.67 9.08
CA VAL A 45 -3.40 11.30 9.05
C VAL A 45 -2.36 11.16 10.16
N ASN A 46 -2.52 10.14 11.00
CA ASN A 46 -1.56 9.85 12.06
C ASN A 46 -0.17 9.57 11.47
N GLN A 47 0.89 10.09 12.09
CA GLN A 47 2.27 9.94 11.58
C GLN A 47 2.68 8.47 11.40
N ARG A 48 2.20 7.55 12.25
CA ARG A 48 2.48 6.11 12.11
C ARG A 48 1.83 5.53 10.85
N VAL A 49 0.60 5.95 10.53
CA VAL A 49 -0.13 5.54 9.32
C VAL A 49 0.55 6.13 8.08
N GLN A 50 0.95 7.40 8.14
CA GLN A 50 1.69 8.03 7.05
C GLN A 50 3.01 7.31 6.77
N ARG A 51 3.81 7.00 7.80
CA ARG A 51 5.07 6.25 7.65
C ARG A 51 4.86 4.83 7.14
N PHE A 52 3.79 4.16 7.57
CA PHE A 52 3.41 2.84 7.07
C PHE A 52 3.24 2.84 5.55
N PHE A 53 2.50 3.82 5.02
CA PHE A 53 2.30 3.94 3.58
C PHE A 53 3.55 4.43 2.84
N ASP A 54 4.32 5.34 3.45
CA ASP A 54 5.61 5.77 2.89
C ASP A 54 6.55 4.57 2.69
N ASP A 55 6.76 3.78 3.73
CA ASP A 55 7.73 2.68 3.74
C ASP A 55 7.32 1.50 2.86
N LEU A 56 6.02 1.16 2.81
CA LEU A 56 5.54 -0.01 2.07
C LEU A 56 5.22 0.28 0.60
N ILE A 57 4.71 1.47 0.30
CA ILE A 57 4.26 1.85 -1.06
C ILE A 57 5.20 2.89 -1.65
N VAL A 58 5.17 4.11 -1.13
CA VAL A 58 5.70 5.31 -1.79
C VAL A 58 7.20 5.21 -2.03
N ARG A 59 7.98 5.01 -0.97
CA ARG A 59 9.45 4.92 -1.05
C ARG A 59 9.89 3.74 -1.91
N ARG A 60 9.11 2.65 -1.90
CA ARG A 60 9.39 1.49 -2.75
C ARG A 60 9.20 1.83 -4.22
N ILE A 61 8.12 2.54 -4.57
CA ILE A 61 7.86 2.98 -5.95
C ILE A 61 8.93 3.96 -6.41
N PHE A 62 9.26 5.00 -5.64
CA PHE A 62 10.33 5.95 -6.02
C PHE A 62 11.66 5.23 -6.26
N TYR A 63 12.06 4.36 -5.34
CA TYR A 63 13.29 3.58 -5.45
C TYR A 63 13.32 2.66 -6.69
N GLN A 64 12.18 2.03 -7.01
CA GLN A 64 12.09 1.21 -8.21
C GLN A 64 12.07 2.05 -9.48
N GLY A 65 11.33 3.16 -9.51
CA GLY A 65 11.27 4.08 -10.64
C GLY A 65 12.66 4.57 -11.07
N ARG A 66 13.53 4.91 -10.11
CA ARG A 66 14.93 5.29 -10.38
C ARG A 66 15.74 4.20 -11.08
N LYS A 67 15.42 2.93 -10.85
CA LYS A 67 16.16 1.78 -11.42
C LYS A 67 15.66 1.37 -12.80
N LEU A 68 14.54 1.92 -13.25
CA LEU A 68 13.93 1.58 -14.51
C LEU A 68 14.37 2.62 -15.56
N PRO A 69 15.30 2.28 -16.47
CA PRO A 69 15.85 3.25 -17.40
C PRO A 69 14.81 3.85 -18.35
N ASP A 70 13.73 3.10 -18.64
CA ASP A 70 12.65 3.50 -19.54
C ASP A 70 11.42 4.05 -18.78
N CYS A 71 11.54 4.34 -17.47
CA CYS A 71 10.44 4.91 -16.69
C CYS A 71 10.38 6.43 -16.86
N ASN A 72 9.37 6.89 -17.60
CA ASN A 72 9.09 8.29 -17.85
C ASN A 72 7.90 8.83 -17.04
N PHE A 73 7.39 8.07 -16.07
CA PHE A 73 6.27 8.50 -15.23
C PHE A 73 6.76 9.62 -14.31
N GLU A 74 6.09 10.78 -14.30
CA GLU A 74 6.45 11.91 -13.42
C GLU A 74 5.55 11.98 -12.19
N TYR A 75 4.31 11.49 -12.30
CA TYR A 75 3.30 11.63 -11.27
C TYR A 75 2.36 10.42 -11.20
N LEU A 76 2.08 9.98 -9.98
CA LEU A 76 1.13 8.89 -9.73
C LEU A 76 0.03 9.32 -8.77
N LYS A 77 -1.20 8.95 -9.08
CA LYS A 77 -2.31 8.89 -8.12
C LYS A 77 -2.61 7.43 -7.80
N ILE A 78 -2.72 7.11 -6.52
CA ILE A 78 -2.94 5.74 -6.05
C ILE A 78 -4.09 5.71 -5.07
N TRP A 79 -5.14 4.93 -5.35
CA TRP A 79 -6.27 4.71 -4.45
C TRP A 79 -6.11 3.40 -3.70
N LEU A 80 -6.29 3.43 -2.38
CA LEU A 80 -6.24 2.26 -1.49
C LEU A 80 -7.55 1.46 -1.54
N TYR A 81 -7.72 0.64 -2.56
CA TYR A 81 -8.99 0.04 -2.94
C TYR A 81 -9.29 -1.32 -2.27
N ASN A 82 -10.54 -1.51 -1.83
CA ASN A 82 -11.04 -2.80 -1.36
C ASN A 82 -12.05 -3.35 -2.37
N THR A 83 -11.72 -4.45 -3.03
CA THR A 83 -12.52 -5.08 -4.10
C THR A 83 -13.85 -5.65 -3.60
N GLU A 84 -14.00 -5.86 -2.29
CA GLU A 84 -15.20 -6.42 -1.67
C GLU A 84 -16.12 -5.34 -1.09
N THR A 85 -15.63 -4.10 -0.97
CA THR A 85 -16.39 -2.99 -0.39
C THR A 85 -17.25 -2.31 -1.46
N ARG A 86 -18.57 -2.25 -1.20
CA ARG A 86 -19.52 -1.55 -2.07
C ARG A 86 -19.23 -0.06 -2.15
N ASP A 87 -19.56 0.57 -3.27
CA ASP A 87 -19.28 2.00 -3.50
C ASP A 87 -19.85 2.91 -2.40
N ASN A 88 -21.10 2.66 -2.00
CA ASN A 88 -21.76 3.43 -0.95
C ASN A 88 -21.21 3.22 0.47
N GLN A 89 -20.28 2.28 0.66
CA GLN A 89 -19.64 1.96 1.95
C GLN A 89 -18.17 2.40 2.02
N ARG A 90 -17.56 2.75 0.88
CA ARG A 90 -16.13 3.02 0.78
C ARG A 90 -15.71 4.31 1.46
N GLY A 91 -16.60 5.32 1.47
CA GLY A 91 -16.36 6.61 2.11
C GLY A 91 -15.45 7.57 1.32
N TYR A 92 -15.05 7.21 0.09
CA TYR A 92 -14.35 8.08 -0.85
C TYR A 92 -14.54 7.56 -2.29
N ASP A 93 -14.36 8.45 -3.26
CA ASP A 93 -14.51 8.14 -4.68
C ASP A 93 -13.26 7.46 -5.25
N VAL A 94 -13.47 6.53 -6.18
CA VAL A 94 -12.42 5.86 -6.94
C VAL A 94 -12.70 5.97 -8.43
N PRO A 95 -11.67 6.00 -9.28
CA PRO A 95 -11.86 5.94 -10.73
C PRO A 95 -12.50 4.60 -11.13
N GLN A 96 -13.23 4.61 -12.24
CA GLN A 96 -13.76 3.39 -12.84
C GLN A 96 -12.61 2.57 -13.41
N ILE A 97 -12.70 1.25 -13.21
CA ILE A 97 -11.79 0.27 -13.81
C ILE A 97 -12.52 -0.38 -14.97
N ASP A 98 -11.89 -0.44 -16.13
CA ASP A 98 -12.44 -1.08 -17.32
C ASP A 98 -11.56 -2.26 -17.83
N ALA A 99 -11.88 -2.77 -19.01
CA ALA A 99 -11.23 -3.94 -19.58
C ALA A 99 -9.87 -3.64 -20.27
N TYR A 100 -9.56 -2.36 -20.52
CA TYR A 100 -8.31 -1.93 -21.12
C TYR A 100 -7.23 -1.68 -20.07
N ASP A 101 -7.65 -1.37 -18.84
CA ASP A 101 -6.77 -1.25 -17.70
C ASP A 101 -5.91 -2.50 -17.46
N LEU A 102 -4.68 -2.26 -17.04
CA LEU A 102 -3.77 -3.34 -16.73
C LEU A 102 -4.04 -3.87 -15.33
N GLU A 103 -4.59 -5.08 -15.25
CA GLU A 103 -4.64 -5.85 -14.00
C GLU A 103 -3.31 -6.59 -13.75
N ILE A 104 -2.67 -6.29 -12.63
CA ILE A 104 -1.51 -7.02 -12.10
C ILE A 104 -1.97 -7.80 -10.87
N SER A 105 -1.97 -9.13 -10.96
CA SER A 105 -2.33 -10.01 -9.84
C SER A 105 -1.10 -10.45 -9.05
N SER A 106 -1.22 -10.52 -7.73
CA SER A 106 -0.21 -11.10 -6.86
C SER A 106 -0.04 -12.58 -7.17
N ASN A 107 1.21 -13.03 -7.32
CA ASN A 107 1.55 -14.45 -7.38
C ASN A 107 1.85 -15.05 -6.01
N ASN A 108 1.80 -14.23 -4.95
CA ASN A 108 2.06 -14.65 -3.59
C ASN A 108 0.75 -14.75 -2.80
N PRO A 109 0.28 -15.96 -2.46
CA PRO A 109 -0.98 -16.16 -1.74
C PRO A 109 -0.94 -15.62 -0.29
N LEU A 110 0.25 -15.31 0.23
CA LEU A 110 0.41 -14.74 1.57
C LEU A 110 0.37 -13.20 1.57
N SER A 111 0.30 -12.56 0.40
CA SER A 111 0.17 -11.11 0.33
C SER A 111 -1.27 -10.69 0.59
N ARG A 112 -1.46 -9.70 1.48
CA ARG A 112 -2.76 -9.03 1.66
C ARG A 112 -3.08 -8.03 0.53
N LEU A 113 -2.07 -7.64 -0.24
CA LEU A 113 -2.28 -6.93 -1.50
C LEU A 113 -2.44 -7.98 -2.60
N GLU A 114 -3.64 -8.07 -3.15
CA GLU A 114 -4.02 -9.11 -4.10
C GLU A 114 -3.90 -8.63 -5.54
N LYS A 115 -4.27 -7.36 -5.78
CA LYS A 115 -4.34 -6.79 -7.13
C LYS A 115 -3.82 -5.36 -7.21
N ILE A 116 -3.32 -4.99 -8.38
CA ILE A 116 -3.02 -3.60 -8.73
C ILE A 116 -3.63 -3.36 -10.10
N TYR A 117 -4.55 -2.40 -10.18
CA TYR A 117 -5.15 -1.91 -11.42
C TYR A 117 -4.39 -0.67 -11.85
N VAL A 118 -3.77 -0.70 -13.02
CA VAL A 118 -3.10 0.48 -13.58
C VAL A 118 -3.97 0.98 -14.72
N LEU A 119 -4.45 2.22 -14.61
CA LEU A 119 -5.42 2.79 -15.54
C LEU A 119 -4.77 3.07 -16.89
N ASP A 120 -5.40 2.59 -17.97
CA ASP A 120 -5.00 2.96 -19.33
C ASP A 120 -5.50 4.36 -19.66
N ASN A 121 -4.60 5.20 -20.20
CA ASN A 121 -4.93 6.56 -20.63
C ASN A 121 -5.20 6.63 -22.14
N GLY A 122 -5.77 5.58 -22.73
CA GLY A 122 -6.05 5.50 -24.17
C GLY A 122 -4.78 5.31 -25.02
N LEU A 123 -3.86 4.47 -24.55
CA LEU A 123 -2.57 4.25 -25.21
C LEU A 123 -2.74 3.45 -26.51
N THR A 124 -1.87 3.72 -27.49
CA THR A 124 -1.78 2.86 -28.69
C THR A 124 -1.14 1.52 -28.33
N GLU A 125 -1.37 0.45 -29.12
CA GLU A 125 -0.84 -0.90 -28.80
C GLU A 125 0.69 -0.94 -28.50
N PRO A 126 1.57 -0.26 -29.25
CA PRO A 126 3.01 -0.26 -28.95
C PRO A 126 3.38 0.54 -27.70
N GLU A 127 2.62 1.60 -27.41
CA GLU A 127 2.78 2.40 -26.19
C GLU A 127 2.33 1.60 -24.97
N TYR A 128 1.15 0.97 -25.07
CA TYR A 128 0.58 0.09 -24.05
C TYR A 128 1.55 -1.04 -23.70
N ALA A 129 2.16 -1.72 -24.67
CA ALA A 129 3.09 -2.82 -24.40
C ALA A 129 4.31 -2.37 -23.58
N ARG A 130 4.88 -1.20 -23.89
CA ARG A 130 6.02 -0.63 -23.15
C ARG A 130 5.60 -0.13 -21.77
N TRP A 131 4.51 0.63 -21.71
CA TRP A 131 3.92 1.13 -20.48
C TRP A 131 3.57 0.00 -19.52
N ALA A 132 2.91 -1.05 -19.99
CA ALA A 132 2.52 -2.20 -19.19
C ALA A 132 3.73 -2.98 -18.65
N LYS A 133 4.80 -3.07 -19.44
CA LYS A 133 6.07 -3.66 -18.98
C LYS A 133 6.67 -2.83 -17.85
N THR A 134 6.77 -1.51 -18.02
CA THR A 134 7.29 -0.59 -17.00
C THR A 134 6.43 -0.63 -15.73
N ALA A 135 5.10 -0.55 -15.88
CA ALA A 135 4.15 -0.63 -14.77
C ALA A 135 4.28 -1.94 -13.98
N LYS A 136 4.37 -3.09 -14.67
CA LYS A 136 4.62 -4.38 -14.00
C LYS A 136 5.92 -4.39 -13.22
N GLN A 137 7.00 -3.87 -13.79
CA GLN A 137 8.30 -3.81 -13.11
C GLN A 137 8.27 -2.87 -11.90
N LEU A 138 7.55 -1.75 -12.00
CA LEU A 138 7.41 -0.76 -10.94
C LEU A 138 6.57 -1.28 -9.76
N PHE A 139 5.44 -1.93 -10.04
CA PHE A 139 4.43 -2.25 -9.03
C PHE A 139 4.50 -3.69 -8.49
N ASN A 140 4.96 -4.68 -9.26
CA ASN A 140 5.09 -6.07 -8.76
C ASN A 140 5.85 -6.19 -7.43
N PRO A 141 6.92 -5.43 -7.17
CA PRO A 141 7.64 -5.51 -5.90
C PRO A 141 6.81 -5.12 -4.66
N LEU A 142 5.65 -4.46 -4.83
CA LEU A 142 4.78 -4.07 -3.72
C LEU A 142 4.12 -5.27 -3.04
N PHE A 143 3.75 -6.32 -3.78
CA PHE A 143 3.08 -7.50 -3.22
C PHE A 143 3.86 -8.13 -2.06
N GLN A 144 5.19 -8.16 -2.16
CA GLN A 144 6.06 -8.71 -1.11
C GLN A 144 6.04 -7.88 0.19
N LYS A 145 5.66 -6.61 0.12
CA LYS A 145 5.61 -5.70 1.28
C LYS A 145 4.38 -5.92 2.16
N PHE A 146 3.34 -6.56 1.62
CA PHE A 146 2.09 -6.85 2.31
C PHE A 146 1.95 -8.31 2.75
N VAL A 147 3.07 -9.04 2.79
CA VAL A 147 3.13 -10.37 3.41
C VAL A 147 3.23 -10.19 4.94
N LEU A 148 2.39 -10.93 5.67
CA LEU A 148 2.44 -10.94 7.13
C LEU A 148 3.71 -11.66 7.62
N PRO A 149 4.42 -11.12 8.62
CA PRO A 149 5.46 -11.88 9.29
C PRO A 149 4.85 -13.15 9.92
N PRO A 150 5.60 -14.27 9.97
CA PRO A 150 5.14 -15.47 10.66
C PRO A 150 4.79 -15.13 12.12
N GLU A 151 3.70 -15.69 12.63
CA GLU A 151 3.38 -15.55 14.05
C GLU A 151 4.49 -16.20 14.88
N PRO A 152 4.98 -15.52 15.94
CA PRO A 152 5.94 -16.16 16.82
C PRO A 152 5.30 -17.43 17.41
N PRO A 153 6.08 -18.53 17.55
CA PRO A 153 5.54 -19.76 18.11
C PRO A 153 4.96 -19.48 19.49
N SER A 154 3.73 -19.96 19.72
CA SER A 154 3.09 -19.88 21.04
C SER A 154 4.01 -20.51 22.08
N ILE A 155 4.30 -19.76 23.16
CA ILE A 155 5.23 -20.14 24.25
C ILE A 155 4.82 -21.48 24.90
N GLU A 156 3.58 -21.92 24.71
CA GLU A 156 3.06 -23.21 25.19
C GLU A 156 3.69 -24.45 24.52
N ALA A 157 4.41 -24.31 23.40
CA ALA A 157 5.06 -25.44 22.72
C ALA A 157 6.53 -25.69 23.13
N ASN A 158 7.14 -24.84 23.95
CA ASN A 158 8.58 -24.92 24.27
C ASN A 158 8.85 -25.10 25.78
N SER A 159 8.38 -26.22 26.36
CA SER A 159 8.84 -26.64 27.71
C SER A 159 10.12 -27.49 27.68
N ILE A 160 10.70 -27.78 26.51
CA ILE A 160 11.85 -28.68 26.42
C ILE A 160 12.77 -28.15 25.32
N LEU A 161 13.75 -27.30 25.66
CA LEU A 161 15.10 -27.22 25.07
C LEU A 161 15.79 -25.87 25.39
N ASN A 162 16.72 -25.95 26.35
CA ASN A 162 18.07 -25.34 26.36
C ASN A 162 18.32 -23.81 26.42
N PRO A 163 19.50 -23.41 26.96
CA PRO A 163 19.83 -22.06 27.43
C PRO A 163 20.21 -21.06 26.32
N LEU A 164 19.59 -21.16 25.14
CA LEU A 164 19.66 -20.13 24.07
C LEU A 164 18.72 -18.94 24.36
N LEU A 165 17.85 -19.05 25.37
CA LEU A 165 16.92 -17.99 25.78
C LEU A 165 17.59 -16.70 26.30
N LYS A 166 18.88 -16.73 26.68
CA LYS A 166 19.60 -15.50 27.07
C LYS A 166 20.05 -14.65 25.89
N LEU A 167 19.99 -15.16 24.65
CA LEU A 167 20.15 -14.33 23.46
C LEU A 167 18.86 -13.62 23.04
N VAL A 168 17.71 -13.98 23.62
CA VAL A 168 16.38 -13.51 23.18
C VAL A 168 16.02 -12.15 23.79
N GLU A 169 16.65 -11.74 24.89
CA GLU A 169 16.43 -10.40 25.47
C GLU A 169 16.96 -9.26 24.57
N ASN A 170 17.78 -9.56 23.56
CA ASN A 170 18.27 -8.60 22.57
C ASN A 170 17.61 -8.74 21.18
N VAL A 171 16.54 -9.54 21.04
CA VAL A 171 15.80 -9.72 19.76
C VAL A 171 14.40 -9.05 19.81
N HIS A 172 14.18 -8.14 20.76
CA HIS A 172 12.95 -7.33 20.80
C HIS A 172 12.88 -6.21 19.73
N ASP A 173 13.88 -6.12 18.85
CA ASP A 173 13.95 -5.15 17.75
C ASP A 173 13.73 -5.75 16.34
N SER A 174 13.31 -7.01 16.18
CA SER A 174 13.17 -7.65 14.83
C SER A 174 11.77 -8.04 14.36
N LEU A 175 10.71 -7.70 15.10
CA LEU A 175 9.33 -7.94 14.66
C LEU A 175 8.81 -6.72 13.91
N ASP A 176 8.66 -6.85 12.58
CA ASP A 176 8.04 -5.89 11.65
C ASP A 176 7.15 -4.84 12.38
N SER A 177 7.63 -3.60 12.43
CA SER A 177 7.01 -2.47 13.17
C SER A 177 5.58 -2.16 12.70
N TYR A 178 5.19 -2.73 11.56
CA TYR A 178 3.91 -2.59 10.91
C TYR A 178 3.05 -3.85 10.92
N SER A 179 3.45 -4.92 11.62
CA SER A 179 2.70 -6.19 11.71
C SER A 179 1.20 -6.01 12.00
N ASN A 180 0.84 -5.20 13.00
CA ASN A 180 -0.57 -4.92 13.32
C ASN A 180 -1.31 -4.14 12.22
N LEU A 181 -0.65 -3.22 11.52
CA LEU A 181 -1.25 -2.47 10.41
C LEU A 181 -1.45 -3.36 9.18
N LYS A 182 -0.50 -4.26 8.90
CA LYS A 182 -0.64 -5.27 7.84
C LYS A 182 -1.73 -6.29 8.14
N ARG A 183 -1.91 -6.69 9.41
CA ARG A 183 -3.00 -7.60 9.83
C ARG A 183 -4.37 -6.97 9.66
N ASN A 184 -4.48 -5.68 9.94
CA ASN A 184 -5.71 -4.90 9.87
C ASN A 184 -5.78 -4.05 8.58
N LEU A 185 -5.20 -4.55 7.48
CA LEU A 185 -5.23 -3.86 6.19
C LEU A 185 -6.68 -3.75 5.72
N PHE A 186 -7.16 -2.53 5.48
CA PHE A 186 -8.56 -2.30 5.09
C PHE A 186 -8.77 -2.36 3.56
N PHE A 187 -7.70 -2.46 2.79
CA PHE A 187 -7.68 -2.56 1.34
C PHE A 187 -6.95 -3.84 0.92
N ASN A 188 -7.29 -4.37 -0.25
CA ASN A 188 -6.66 -5.54 -0.84
C ASN A 188 -6.21 -5.29 -2.29
N ALA A 189 -6.45 -4.10 -2.82
CA ALA A 189 -6.03 -3.69 -4.14
C ALA A 189 -5.54 -2.23 -4.17
N LEU A 190 -4.78 -1.89 -5.20
CA LEU A 190 -4.46 -0.50 -5.54
C LEU A 190 -5.07 -0.18 -6.90
N ILE A 191 -5.59 1.02 -7.05
CA ILE A 191 -5.85 1.60 -8.38
C ILE A 191 -4.79 2.67 -8.60
N VAL A 192 -4.12 2.66 -9.75
CA VAL A 192 -2.99 3.53 -10.05
C VAL A 192 -3.25 4.26 -11.35
N GLN A 193 -3.26 5.58 -11.29
CA GLN A 193 -3.25 6.43 -12.47
C GLN A 193 -1.84 7.00 -12.65
N ILE A 194 -1.31 6.85 -13.86
CA ILE A 194 -0.04 7.44 -14.31
C ILE A 194 -0.37 8.68 -15.14
N ASP A 195 0.51 9.67 -15.15
CA ASP A 195 0.43 10.86 -16.00
C ASP A 195 0.55 10.57 -17.51
#